data_AF-A0A967IFR1-F1
#
_entry.id   AF-A0A967IFR1-F1
#
_cell.length_a   1.000
_cell.length_b   1.000
_cell.length_c   1.000
_cell.angle_alpha   90.00
_cell.angle_beta   90.00
_cell.angle_gamma   90.00
#
_symmetry.space_group_name_H-M   'P 1'
#
loop_
_entity.id
_entity.type
_entity.pdbx_description
1 polymer ?
#
loop_
_entity_poly.entity_id
_entity_poly.type
_entity_poly.pdbx_seq_one_letter_code
_entity_poly.pdbx_strand_id
1 'polypeptide(L)'
;YLMVNEAARCLDDEVVGSPKDIDAGMVFGTGFPPFRGGPCRWADSVGLETIREHLEKLAVRHGERFKPALFISENERFYDAS
;
A
#
# COMPACT_ATOMS: atom_id res chain seq x y z
N TYR A 1 -1.60 8.66 -0.28
CA TYR A 1 -1.36 7.21 -0.32
C TYR A 1 -0.10 6.81 -1.07
N LEU A 2 0.87 7.71 -1.26
CA LEU A 2 2.10 7.36 -1.98
C LEU A 2 2.89 6.24 -1.28
N MET A 3 3.00 6.28 0.05
CA MET A 3 3.64 5.21 0.83
C MET A 3 2.96 3.85 0.67
N VAL A 4 1.63 3.81 0.59
CA VAL A 4 0.88 2.56 0.35
C VAL A 4 1.13 2.07 -1.07
N ASN A 5 1.22 2.99 -2.04
CA ASN A 5 1.55 2.66 -3.42
C ASN A 5 2.95 2.04 -3.54
N GLU A 6 3.94 2.60 -2.85
CA GLU A 6 5.30 2.04 -2.82
C GLU A 6 5.35 0.69 -2.10
N ALA A 7 4.60 0.52 -1.00
CA ALA A 7 4.46 -0.79 -0.35
C ALA A 7 3.88 -1.85 -1.31
N ALA A 8 2.86 -1.49 -2.08
CA ALA A 8 2.29 -2.36 -3.11
C ALA A 8 3.30 -2.68 -4.24
N ARG A 9 4.07 -1.69 -4.70
CA ARG A 9 5.12 -1.91 -5.71
C ARG A 9 6.21 -2.87 -5.21
N CYS A 10 6.58 -2.80 -3.93
CA CYS A 10 7.52 -3.75 -3.35
C CYS A 10 7.01 -5.21 -3.38
N LEU A 11 5.69 -5.41 -3.39
CA LEU A 11 5.08 -6.74 -3.58
C LEU A 11 5.07 -7.13 -5.07
N ASP A 12 4.69 -6.21 -5.97
CA ASP A 12 4.72 -6.43 -7.42
C ASP A 12 6.12 -6.82 -7.91
N ASP A 13 7.15 -6.12 -7.41
CA ASP A 13 8.55 -6.32 -7.77
C ASP A 13 9.20 -7.50 -7.02
N GLU A 14 8.45 -8.25 -6.20
CA GLU A 14 8.91 -9.37 -5.38
C GLU A 14 10.10 -9.04 -4.45
N VAL A 15 10.28 -7.76 -4.10
CA VAL A 15 11.32 -7.28 -3.18
C VAL A 15 11.05 -7.78 -1.75
N VAL A 16 9.77 -7.96 -1.41
CA VAL A 16 9.32 -8.41 -0.09
C VAL A 16 8.30 -9.53 -0.27
N GLY A 17 8.38 -10.58 0.56
CA GLY A 17 7.58 -11.79 0.40
C GLY A 17 6.12 -11.68 0.87
N SER A 18 5.78 -10.68 1.71
CA SER A 18 4.41 -10.51 2.18
C SER A 18 4.12 -9.09 2.69
N PRO A 19 2.83 -8.67 2.74
CA PRO A 19 2.41 -7.42 3.40
C PRO A 19 2.82 -7.35 4.88
N LYS A 20 2.90 -8.51 5.55
CA LYS A 20 3.32 -8.61 6.95
C LYS A 20 4.77 -8.18 7.16
N ASP A 21 5.65 -8.55 6.24
CA ASP A 21 7.07 -8.20 6.31
C ASP A 21 7.27 -6.69 6.10
N ILE A 22 6.49 -6.11 5.17
CA ILE A 22 6.46 -4.64 4.95
C ILE A 22 5.99 -3.94 6.22
N ASP A 23 4.85 -4.36 6.78
CA ASP A 23 4.28 -3.73 7.97
C ASP A 23 5.22 -3.83 9.17
N ALA A 24 5.84 -4.99 9.40
CA ALA A 24 6.84 -5.17 10.44
C ALA A 24 8.06 -4.27 10.23
N GLY A 25 8.62 -4.22 9.01
CA GLY A 25 9.76 -3.36 8.67
C GLY A 25 9.45 -1.88 8.86
N MET A 26 8.25 -1.44 8.48
CA MET A 26 7.84 -0.05 8.63
C MET A 26 7.62 0.34 10.09
N VAL A 27 7.02 -0.53 10.89
CA VAL A 27 6.80 -0.30 12.33
C VAL A 27 8.12 -0.30 13.09
N PHE A 28 8.95 -1.33 12.94
CA PHE A 28 10.18 -1.48 13.72
C PHE A 28 11.38 -0.69 13.17
N GLY A 29 11.43 -0.46 11.86
CA GLY A 29 12.53 0.24 11.21
C GLY A 29 12.34 1.75 11.14
N THR A 30 11.18 2.21 10.66
CA THR A 30 10.92 3.64 10.41
C THR A 30 10.08 4.32 11.49
N GLY A 31 9.51 3.55 12.43
CA GLY A 31 8.63 4.07 13.46
C GLY A 31 7.20 4.36 12.97
N PHE A 32 6.72 3.64 11.95
CA PHE A 32 5.32 3.77 11.51
C PHE A 32 4.38 3.48 12.70
N PRO A 33 3.28 4.25 12.89
CA PRO A 33 2.41 4.13 14.06
C PRO A 33 1.97 2.67 14.36
N PRO A 34 2.44 2.06 15.46
CA PRO A 34 2.19 0.64 15.73
C PRO A 34 0.70 0.30 15.89
N PHE A 35 -0.09 1.23 16.43
CA PHE A 35 -1.55 1.05 16.60
C PHE A 35 -2.32 1.05 15.27
N ARG A 36 -1.68 1.42 14.15
CA ARG A 36 -2.22 1.25 12.79
C ARG A 36 -1.76 -0.06 12.14
N GLY A 37 -0.80 -0.75 12.76
CA GLY A 37 -0.29 -2.04 12.32
C GLY A 37 0.58 -2.02 11.06
N GLY A 38 0.99 -0.85 10.57
CA GLY A 38 1.77 -0.67 9.34
C GLY A 38 0.94 -0.11 8.18
N PRO A 39 1.58 0.32 7.07
CA PRO A 39 0.91 0.93 5.93
C PRO A 39 -0.07 -0.01 5.20
N CYS A 40 0.22 -1.31 5.08
CA CYS A 40 -0.65 -2.28 4.40
C CYS A 40 -1.90 -2.54 5.23
N ARG A 41 -1.75 -2.81 6.54
CA ARG A 41 -2.90 -2.97 7.45
C ARG A 41 -3.73 -1.71 7.57
N TRP A 42 -3.10 -0.54 7.58
CA TRP A 42 -3.82 0.73 7.56
C TRP A 42 -4.58 0.92 6.24
N ALA A 43 -4.00 0.55 5.10
CA ALA A 43 -4.66 0.64 3.80
C ALA A 43 -5.94 -0.20 3.75
N ASP A 44 -5.94 -1.41 4.33
CA ASP A 44 -7.14 -2.24 4.44
C ASP A 44 -8.28 -1.56 5.24
N SER A 45 -7.93 -0.79 6.28
CA SER A 45 -8.93 -0.01 7.03
C SER A 45 -9.52 1.17 6.27
N VAL A 46 -8.82 1.64 5.23
CA VAL A 46 -9.27 2.73 4.35
C VAL A 46 -10.03 2.17 3.13
N GLY A 47 -9.64 0.98 2.66
CA GLY A 47 -10.14 0.34 1.44
C GLY A 47 -9.29 0.67 0.22
N LEU A 48 -8.88 -0.36 -0.54
CA LEU A 48 -8.00 -0.17 -1.70
C LEU A 48 -8.68 0.56 -2.85
N GLU A 49 -10.01 0.42 -3.00
CA GLU A 49 -10.78 1.20 -3.99
C GLU A 49 -10.59 2.71 -3.79
N THR A 50 -10.82 3.19 -2.57
CA THR A 50 -10.64 4.60 -2.19
C THR A 50 -9.21 5.07 -2.51
N ILE A 51 -8.21 4.22 -2.21
CA ILE A 51 -6.81 4.54 -2.43
C ILE A 51 -6.49 4.61 -3.92
N ARG A 52 -6.98 3.65 -4.70
CA ARG A 52 -6.82 3.58 -6.16
C ARG A 52 -7.36 4.83 -6.83
N GLU A 53 -8.62 5.20 -6.56
CA GLU A 53 -9.22 6.41 -7.15
C GLU A 53 -8.40 7.66 -6.82
N HIS A 54 -7.90 7.76 -5.59
CA HIS A 54 -7.15 8.93 -5.15
C HIS A 54 -5.77 9.00 -5.82
N LEU A 55 -5.13 7.85 -6.05
CA LEU A 55 -3.88 7.72 -6.79
C LEU A 55 -4.08 8.06 -8.27
N GLU A 56 -5.13 7.56 -8.92
CA GLU A 56 -5.48 7.91 -10.31
C GLU A 56 -5.71 9.42 -10.49
N LYS A 57 -6.48 10.04 -9.59
CA LYS A 57 -6.70 11.50 -9.56
C LYS A 57 -5.40 12.29 -9.40
N LEU A 58 -4.40 11.74 -8.70
CA LEU A 58 -3.09 12.36 -8.55
C LEU A 58 -2.20 12.08 -9.77
N ALA A 59 -2.28 10.90 -10.38
CA ALA A 59 -1.54 10.53 -11.57
C ALA A 59 -1.87 11.45 -12.75
N VAL A 60 -3.17 11.77 -12.94
CA VAL A 60 -3.60 12.74 -13.95
C VAL A 60 -2.97 14.12 -13.74
N ARG A 61 -2.81 14.56 -12.48
CA ARG A 61 -2.33 15.91 -12.15
C ARG A 61 -0.80 16.02 -12.04
N HIS A 62 -0.13 14.94 -11.66
CA HIS A 62 1.28 14.96 -11.25
C HIS A 62 2.13 13.85 -11.88
N GLY A 63 1.56 13.06 -12.79
CA GLY A 63 2.27 12.08 -13.60
C GLY A 63 2.45 10.69 -12.97
N GLU A 64 3.22 9.87 -13.67
CA GLU A 64 3.33 8.41 -13.52
C GLU A 64 3.69 7.94 -12.10
N ARG A 65 4.41 8.75 -11.32
CA ARG A 65 4.79 8.40 -9.94
C ARG A 65 3.61 8.13 -9.02
N PHE A 66 2.42 8.64 -9.34
CA PHE A 66 1.20 8.40 -8.57
C PHE A 66 0.31 7.32 -9.18
N LYS A 67 0.70 6.71 -10.30
CA LYS A 67 -0.06 5.63 -10.90
C LYS A 67 -0.15 4.46 -9.90
N PRO A 68 -1.36 3.92 -9.66
CA PRO A 68 -1.53 2.75 -8.82
C PRO A 68 -0.59 1.60 -9.24
N ALA A 69 -0.02 0.93 -8.25
CA ALA A 69 0.67 -0.35 -8.42
C ALA A 69 -0.31 -1.42 -8.93
N LEU A 70 0.20 -2.46 -9.61
CA LEU A 70 -0.64 -3.54 -10.13
C LEU A 70 -1.38 -4.24 -9.00
N PHE A 71 -0.70 -4.50 -7.87
CA PHE A 71 -1.32 -5.05 -6.67
C PHE A 71 -2.56 -4.26 -6.24
N ILE A 72 -2.51 -2.92 -6.21
CA ILE A 72 -3.65 -2.07 -5.83
C ILE A 72 -4.76 -2.12 -6.89
N SER A 73 -4.40 -2.25 -8.16
CA SER A 73 -5.37 -2.34 -9.25
C SER A 73 -6.11 -3.67 -9.28
N GLU A 74 -5.47 -4.76 -8.85
CA GLU A 74 -5.96 -6.14 -9.00
C GLU A 74 -6.54 -6.74 -7.70
N ASN A 75 -6.28 -6.14 -6.54
CA ASN A 75 -6.71 -6.66 -5.25
C ASN A 75 -7.66 -5.70 -4.54
N GLU A 76 -8.57 -6.27 -3.74
CA GLU A 76 -9.46 -5.48 -2.88
C GLU A 76 -8.78 -5.10 -1.55
N ARG A 77 -7.77 -5.88 -1.13
CA ARG A 77 -7.12 -5.83 0.19
C ARG A 77 -5.67 -6.33 0.14
N PHE A 78 -4.85 -5.93 1.10
CA PHE A 78 -3.53 -6.52 1.36
C PHE A 78 -3.61 -7.82 2.15
N TYR A 79 -4.51 -7.88 3.14
CA TYR A 79 -4.66 -9.07 3.98
C TYR A 79 -5.95 -9.80 3.64
N ASP A 80 -5.87 -11.13 3.59
CA ASP A 80 -7.04 -12.00 3.51
C ASP A 80 -8.02 -11.71 4.66
N ALA A 81 -9.30 -11.92 4.39
CA ALA A 81 -10.32 -11.90 5.44
C ALA A 81 -10.09 -13.10 6.36
N SER A 82 -9.66 -12.82 7.60
CA SER A 82 -9.58 -13.78 8.70
C SER A 82 -10.95 -14.19 9.21
#